data_AF-A0A1B1UHM6-F1
#
_entry.id   AF-A0A1B1UHM6-F1
#
_cell.length_a   1.000
_cell.length_b   1.000
_cell.length_c   1.000
_cell.angle_alpha   90.00
_cell.angle_beta   90.00
_cell.angle_gamma   90.00
#
_symmetry.space_group_name_H-M   'P 1'
#
loop_
_entity.id
_entity.type
_entity.pdbx_description
1 polymer ?
#
loop_
_entity_poly.entity_id
_entity_poly.type
_entity_poly.pdbx_seq_one_letter_code
_entity_poly.pdbx_strand_id
1 'polypeptide(L)'
;MVAEAAAKRGGLTSQYIRQAVYGALRADGYEPTAIPANGNADGAGPDSWALVDGSNNVLGFGKFDAKPADDDRGTWLPMIYADAAPFDPDKHYRLAPDQPFVEGNKVIRRYPVIDKGEAV
;
A
#
# COMPACT_ATOMS: atom_id res chain seq x y z
N MET A 1 17.41 10.07 21.49
CA MET A 1 16.43 11.18 21.35
C MET A 1 15.02 10.72 20.97
N VAL A 2 14.71 10.37 19.71
CA VAL A 2 13.31 10.03 19.31
C VAL A 2 12.80 8.74 19.98
N ALA A 3 13.64 7.69 20.05
CA ALA A 3 13.26 6.43 20.71
C ALA A 3 13.02 6.60 22.23
N GLU A 4 13.82 7.43 22.90
CA GLU A 4 13.64 7.74 24.33
C GLU A 4 12.35 8.53 24.57
N ALA A 5 12.03 9.48 23.69
CA ALA A 5 10.79 10.23 23.76
C ALA A 5 9.55 9.35 23.51
N ALA A 6 9.65 8.40 22.57
CA ALA A 6 8.63 7.40 22.32
C ALA A 6 8.44 6.46 23.54
N ALA A 7 9.53 5.96 24.12
CA ALA A 7 9.49 5.13 25.32
C ALA A 7 8.85 5.85 26.52
N LYS A 8 9.18 7.14 26.75
CA LYS A 8 8.54 7.95 27.81
C LYS A 8 7.03 8.12 27.62
N ARG A 9 6.54 8.04 26.37
CA ARG A 9 5.10 8.10 26.04
C ARG A 9 4.44 6.72 25.92
N GLY A 10 5.16 5.65 26.28
CA GLY A 10 4.63 4.28 26.24
C GLY A 10 4.27 3.79 24.83
N GLY A 11 4.92 4.32 23.80
CA GLY A 11 4.57 4.03 22.40
C GLY A 11 5.77 3.62 21.55
N LEU A 12 5.47 3.12 20.35
CA LEU A 12 6.50 2.79 19.35
C LEU A 12 7.10 4.07 18.74
N THR A 13 8.38 4.03 18.37
CA THR A 13 9.06 5.13 17.68
C THR A 13 8.30 5.59 16.43
N SER A 14 7.74 4.65 15.66
CA SER A 14 6.97 4.95 14.44
C SER A 14 5.63 5.64 14.72
N GLN A 15 5.00 5.36 15.86
CA GLN A 15 3.78 6.05 16.29
C GLN A 15 4.13 7.47 16.77
N TYR A 16 5.21 7.62 17.53
CA TYR A 16 5.70 8.91 17.99
C TYR A 16 5.98 9.86 16.82
N ILE A 17 6.68 9.38 15.79
CA ILE A 17 6.99 10.16 14.59
C ILE A 17 5.69 10.60 13.87
N ARG A 18 4.75 9.67 13.64
CA ARG A 18 3.47 10.00 13.00
C ARG A 18 2.71 11.09 13.76
N GLN A 19 2.62 10.97 15.08
CA GLN A 19 1.93 11.96 15.91
C GLN A 19 2.64 13.31 15.92
N ALA A 20 3.97 13.33 15.93
CA ALA A 20 4.74 14.57 15.83
C ALA A 20 4.48 15.29 14.50
N VAL A 21 4.46 14.54 13.38
CA VAL A 21 4.14 15.08 12.05
C VAL A 21 2.71 15.59 11.97
N TYR A 22 1.73 14.85 12.49
CA TYR A 22 0.35 15.33 12.55
C TYR A 22 0.20 16.60 13.40
N GLY A 23 0.93 16.70 14.51
CA GLY A 23 0.97 17.92 15.32
C GLY A 23 1.49 19.12 14.55
N ALA A 24 2.58 18.95 13.78
CA ALA A 24 3.14 20.01 12.94
C ALA A 24 2.18 20.45 11.83
N LEU A 25 1.59 19.49 11.09
CA LEU A 25 0.65 19.80 10.01
C LEU A 25 -0.57 20.59 10.51
N ARG A 26 -1.12 20.22 11.67
CA ARG A 26 -2.22 20.97 12.28
C ARG A 26 -1.81 22.38 12.71
N ALA A 27 -0.60 22.56 13.21
CA ALA A 27 -0.07 23.89 13.55
C ALA A 27 0.05 24.79 12.32
N ASP A 28 0.33 24.19 11.15
CA ASP A 28 0.37 24.86 9.86
C ASP A 28 -1.04 25.04 9.22
N GLY A 29 -2.12 24.66 9.92
CA GLY A 29 -3.50 24.81 9.46
C GLY A 29 -4.00 23.67 8.55
N TYR A 30 -3.23 22.59 8.40
CA TYR A 30 -3.62 21.41 7.64
C TYR A 30 -4.21 20.33 8.55
N GLU A 31 -5.48 19.96 8.34
CA GLU A 31 -6.08 18.83 9.03
C GLU A 31 -5.81 17.54 8.25
N PRO A 32 -5.03 16.57 8.80
CA PRO A 32 -4.76 15.31 8.12
C PRO A 32 -6.03 14.44 8.14
N THR A 33 -6.88 14.58 7.12
CA THR A 33 -8.17 13.86 7.03
C THR A 33 -8.04 12.44 6.44
N ALA A 34 -6.91 12.15 5.82
CA ALA A 34 -6.57 10.82 5.37
C ALA A 34 -5.36 10.31 6.17
N ILE A 35 -5.58 9.26 6.97
CA ILE A 35 -4.57 8.22 7.04
C ILE A 35 -4.61 7.62 5.62
N PRO A 36 -3.57 7.74 4.78
CA PRO A 36 -3.50 6.86 3.62
C PRO A 36 -3.66 5.45 4.20
N ALA A 37 -4.79 4.81 3.88
CA ALA A 37 -5.19 3.52 4.43
C ALA A 37 -3.94 2.68 4.46
N ASN A 38 -3.48 2.33 5.68
CA ASN A 38 -2.11 1.88 5.97
C ASN A 38 -1.32 1.77 4.67
N GLY A 39 -0.46 2.75 4.41
CA GLY A 39 0.69 2.51 3.55
C GLY A 39 1.44 1.32 4.13
N ASN A 40 0.91 0.11 3.94
CA ASN A 40 1.63 -1.10 3.71
C ASN A 40 2.44 -0.73 2.49
N ALA A 41 3.53 -0.01 2.76
CA ALA A 41 4.62 0.16 1.85
C ALA A 41 4.84 -1.24 1.29
N ASP A 42 4.51 -1.37 0.01
CA ASP A 42 5.30 -2.13 -0.95
C ASP A 42 5.94 -3.36 -0.32
N GLY A 43 5.10 -4.35 -0.02
CA GLY A 43 5.60 -5.71 0.05
C GLY A 43 4.92 -6.50 -1.03
N ALA A 44 5.34 -6.22 -2.28
CA ALA A 44 5.41 -7.27 -3.27
C ALA A 44 6.22 -8.41 -2.65
N GLY A 45 5.50 -9.40 -2.16
CA GLY A 45 6.04 -10.56 -1.48
C GLY A 45 5.08 -11.72 -1.71
N PRO A 46 5.56 -12.97 -1.60
CA PRO A 46 4.78 -14.17 -1.90
C PRO A 46 3.47 -14.29 -1.09
N ASP A 47 3.32 -13.45 -0.08
CA ASP A 47 2.28 -13.55 0.96
C ASP A 47 1.15 -12.52 0.76
N SER A 48 1.03 -11.90 -0.42
CA SER A 48 -0.05 -10.95 -0.72
C SER A 48 -1.22 -11.65 -1.42
N TRP A 49 -2.43 -11.47 -0.89
CA TRP A 49 -3.65 -12.12 -1.38
C TRP A 49 -4.78 -11.11 -1.58
N ALA A 50 -5.62 -11.38 -2.57
CA ALA A 50 -6.82 -10.60 -2.88
C ALA A 50 -8.05 -11.51 -2.91
N LEU A 51 -9.13 -11.07 -2.26
CA LEU A 51 -10.42 -11.76 -2.31
C LEU A 51 -11.17 -11.32 -3.57
N VAL A 52 -11.59 -12.30 -4.37
CA VAL A 52 -12.22 -12.08 -5.67
C VAL A 52 -13.58 -12.78 -5.73
N ASP A 53 -14.62 -12.04 -6.11
CA ASP A 53 -15.97 -12.60 -6.24
C ASP A 53 -16.15 -13.42 -7.54
N GLY A 54 -17.31 -14.06 -7.70
CA GLY A 54 -17.64 -14.85 -8.89
C GLY A 54 -17.75 -14.04 -10.20
N SER A 55 -17.69 -12.70 -10.13
CA SER A 55 -17.71 -11.78 -11.26
C SER A 55 -16.34 -11.15 -11.53
N ASN A 56 -15.26 -11.66 -10.91
CA ASN A 56 -13.91 -11.13 -10.99
C ASN A 56 -13.70 -9.73 -10.40
N ASN A 57 -14.56 -9.29 -9.48
CA ASN A 57 -14.32 -8.05 -8.74
C ASN A 57 -13.43 -8.31 -7.53
N VAL A 58 -12.46 -7.43 -7.31
CA VAL A 58 -11.58 -7.47 -6.13
C VAL A 58 -12.31 -6.81 -4.96
N LEU A 59 -12.65 -7.60 -3.94
CA LEU A 59 -13.40 -7.16 -2.76
C LEU A 59 -12.49 -6.63 -1.64
N GLY A 60 -11.25 -7.11 -1.57
CA GLY A 60 -10.31 -6.73 -0.54
C GLY A 60 -8.95 -7.39 -0.70
N PHE A 61 -7.98 -6.93 0.08
CA PHE A 61 -6.59 -7.40 0.03
C PHE A 61 -5.99 -7.51 1.43
N GLY A 62 -5.07 -8.46 1.60
CA GLY A 62 -4.38 -8.71 2.86
C GLY A 62 -3.05 -9.42 2.66
N LYS A 63 -2.24 -9.45 3.72
CA LYS A 63 -1.02 -10.26 3.77
C LYS A 63 -1.22 -11.45 4.68
N PHE A 64 -0.91 -12.64 4.18
CA PHE A 64 -1.07 -13.91 4.87
C PHE A 64 0.05 -14.85 4.46
N ASP A 65 0.67 -15.51 5.45
CA ASP A 65 1.78 -16.46 5.23
C ASP A 65 1.38 -17.69 4.41
N ALA A 66 0.07 -17.92 4.23
CA ALA A 66 -0.48 -18.97 3.39
C ALA A 66 -1.81 -18.51 2.76
N LYS A 67 -2.26 -19.22 1.71
CA LYS A 67 -3.56 -18.97 1.08
C LYS A 67 -4.67 -19.06 2.15
N PRO A 68 -5.47 -17.98 2.36
CA PRO A 68 -6.66 -18.07 3.18
C PRO A 68 -7.70 -19.01 2.58
N ALA A 69 -8.54 -19.62 3.41
CA ALA A 69 -9.65 -20.42 2.93
C ALA A 69 -10.62 -19.54 2.12
N ASP A 70 -11.09 -20.08 1.00
CA ASP A 70 -12.15 -19.45 0.20
C ASP A 70 -13.45 -19.46 1.02
N ASP A 71 -14.29 -18.45 0.83
CA ASP A 71 -15.56 -18.31 1.55
C ASP A 71 -16.71 -17.89 0.62
N ASP A 72 -17.93 -17.76 1.15
CA ASP A 72 -19.13 -17.43 0.37
C ASP A 72 -19.02 -16.07 -0.36
N ARG A 73 -18.08 -15.21 0.03
CA ARG A 73 -17.82 -13.92 -0.63
C ARG A 73 -16.90 -14.07 -1.84
N GLY A 74 -16.09 -15.13 -1.90
CA GLY A 74 -15.21 -15.37 -3.03
C GLY A 74 -13.97 -16.21 -2.74
N THR A 75 -13.07 -16.17 -3.73
CA THR A 75 -11.82 -16.95 -3.76
C THR A 75 -10.64 -16.03 -3.50
N TRP A 76 -9.70 -16.50 -2.68
CA TRP A 76 -8.43 -15.82 -2.49
C TRP A 76 -7.44 -16.15 -3.62
N LEU A 77 -7.03 -15.13 -4.36
CA LEU A 77 -6.02 -15.24 -5.41
C LEU A 77 -4.71 -14.54 -4.98
N PRO A 78 -3.55 -15.04 -5.40
CA PRO A 78 -2.27 -14.37 -5.18
C PRO A 78 -2.30 -13.00 -5.86
N MET A 79 -1.87 -11.97 -5.14
CA MET A 79 -1.79 -10.61 -5.63
C MET A 79 -0.34 -10.29 -6.02
N ILE A 80 -0.16 -9.92 -7.28
CA ILE A 80 1.13 -9.57 -7.86
C ILE A 80 1.17 -8.08 -8.13
N TYR A 81 2.27 -7.47 -7.72
CA TYR A 81 2.58 -6.09 -7.97
C TYR A 81 3.54 -6.02 -9.15
N ALA A 82 3.22 -5.18 -10.13
CA ALA A 82 4.04 -5.01 -11.32
C ALA A 82 4.10 -3.54 -11.71
N ASP A 83 5.21 -3.11 -12.28
CA ASP A 83 5.28 -1.80 -12.92
C ASP A 83 4.67 -1.89 -14.32
N ALA A 84 4.02 -0.81 -14.77
CA ALA A 84 3.47 -0.72 -16.12
C ALA A 84 4.55 -0.65 -17.21
N ALA A 85 5.78 -0.25 -16.84
CA ALA A 85 6.96 -0.17 -17.68
C ALA A 85 8.23 -0.43 -16.84
N PRO A 86 9.40 -0.69 -17.46
CA PRO A 86 10.65 -0.83 -16.72
C PRO A 86 10.92 0.38 -15.81
N PHE A 87 11.09 0.12 -14.51
CA PHE A 87 11.33 1.17 -13.54
C PHE A 87 12.84 1.44 -13.36
N ASP A 88 13.18 2.73 -13.36
CA ASP A 88 14.52 3.26 -13.11
C ASP A 88 14.31 4.43 -12.12
N PRO A 89 14.74 4.29 -10.86
CA PRO A 89 14.47 5.29 -9.83
C PRO A 89 15.14 6.63 -10.09
N ASP A 90 16.17 6.69 -10.94
CA ASP A 90 16.83 7.96 -11.29
C ASP A 90 16.02 8.71 -12.35
N LYS A 91 15.38 7.99 -13.28
CA LYS A 91 14.67 8.57 -14.43
C LYS A 91 13.15 8.64 -14.29
N HIS A 92 12.55 7.84 -13.41
CA HIS A 92 11.11 7.68 -13.34
C HIS A 92 10.52 8.00 -11.94
N TYR A 93 9.26 8.39 -11.94
CA TYR A 93 8.39 8.32 -10.76
C TYR A 93 7.47 7.12 -10.87
N ARG A 94 7.29 6.42 -9.73
CA ARG A 94 6.24 5.42 -9.56
C ARG A 94 5.03 6.09 -8.94
N LEU A 95 3.90 6.09 -9.64
CA LEU A 95 2.65 6.65 -9.11
C LEU A 95 1.92 5.65 -8.22
N ALA A 96 0.87 6.13 -7.55
CA ALA A 96 -0.04 5.25 -6.85
C ALA A 96 -0.59 4.19 -7.82
N PRO A 97 -0.69 2.92 -7.40
CA PRO A 97 -1.10 1.85 -8.28
C PRO A 97 -2.55 1.99 -8.73
N ASP A 98 -2.82 1.56 -9.94
CA ASP A 98 -4.15 1.51 -10.54
C ASP A 98 -5.08 0.58 -9.76
N GLN A 99 -6.36 0.62 -10.12
CA GLN A 99 -7.34 -0.33 -9.62
C GLN A 99 -6.89 -1.77 -9.96
N PRO A 100 -6.85 -2.68 -8.99
CA PRO A 100 -6.44 -4.05 -9.23
C PRO A 100 -7.43 -4.76 -10.15
N PHE A 101 -6.94 -5.69 -10.96
CA PHE A 101 -7.75 -6.48 -11.89
C PHE A 101 -7.29 -7.94 -11.88
N VAL A 102 -8.23 -8.83 -12.23
CA VAL A 102 -7.97 -10.28 -12.29
C VAL A 102 -7.35 -10.61 -13.64
N GLU A 103 -6.24 -11.35 -13.62
CA GLU A 103 -5.58 -11.88 -14.80
C GLU A 103 -5.37 -13.39 -14.61
N GLY A 104 -6.27 -14.20 -15.18
CA GLY A 104 -6.24 -15.64 -14.98
C GLY A 104 -6.48 -16.02 -13.52
N ASN A 105 -5.48 -16.61 -12.86
CA ASN A 105 -5.56 -17.11 -11.48
C ASN A 105 -4.83 -16.20 -10.46
N LYS A 106 -4.60 -14.94 -10.80
CA LYS A 106 -3.90 -13.95 -9.96
C LYS A 106 -4.58 -12.59 -10.10
N VAL A 107 -4.38 -11.73 -9.10
CA VAL A 107 -4.77 -10.33 -9.15
C VAL A 107 -3.53 -9.49 -9.40
N ILE A 108 -3.60 -8.59 -10.39
CA ILE A 108 -2.51 -7.68 -10.69
C ILE A 108 -2.84 -6.30 -10.17
N ARG A 109 -1.88 -5.71 -9.46
CA ARG A 109 -1.89 -4.30 -9.08
C ARG A 109 -0.72 -3.61 -9.78
N ARG A 110 -1.03 -2.84 -10.82
CA ARG A 110 -0.04 -2.17 -11.65
C ARG A 110 0.32 -0.81 -11.08
N TYR A 111 1.61 -0.50 -11.01
CA TYR A 111 2.09 0.84 -10.72
C TYR A 111 2.38 1.57 -12.04
N PRO A 112 1.73 2.70 -12.32
CA PRO A 112 2.11 3.56 -13.41
C PRO A 112 3.53 4.10 -13.19
N VAL A 113 4.31 4.09 -14.27
CA VAL A 113 5.68 4.63 -14.30
C VAL A 113 5.67 5.79 -15.26
N ILE A 114 6.10 6.96 -14.79
CA ILE A 114 6.20 8.18 -15.60
C ILE A 114 7.63 8.70 -15.59
N ASP A 115 8.06 9.32 -16.69
CA ASP A 115 9.36 9.97 -16.77
C ASP A 115 9.39 11.24 -15.91
N LYS A 116 10.47 11.43 -15.14
CA LYS A 116 10.67 12.67 -14.39
C LYS A 116 10.84 13.88 -15.31
N GLY A 117 11.29 13.66 -16.54
CA GLY A 117 11.46 14.71 -17.55
C GLY A 117 10.15 15.17 -18.19
N GLU A 118 9.05 14.42 -18.02
CA GLU A 118 7.72 14.78 -18.52
C GLU A 118 6.79 15.32 -17.42
N ALA A 119 7.21 15.27 -16.16
CA ALA A 119 6.50 15.87 -15.04
C ALA A 119 6.72 17.40 -15.04
N VAL A 120 5.99 18.11 -15.91
CA VAL A 120 5.90 19.59 -15.96
C VAL A 120 4.52 20.03 -15.51
#